data_AF-A0AA94EGS4-F1
#
_entry.id   AF-A0AA94EGS4-F1
#
_cell.length_a   1.000
_cell.length_b   1.000
_cell.length_c   1.000
_cell.angle_alpha   90.00
_cell.angle_beta   90.00
_cell.angle_gamma   90.00
#
_symmetry.space_group_name_H-M   'P 1'
#
loop_
_entity.id
_entity.type
_entity.pdbx_description
1 polymer ?
#
loop_
_entity_poly.entity_id
_entity_poly.type
_entity_poly.pdbx_seq_one_letter_code
_entity_poly.pdbx_strand_id
1 'polypeptide(L)'
;MSNTNYTEMMKCLSEDAVNFVESEFGLKLDFSVDSIQFIDNVISQLKLKFAEQLSDDKLVFTLSNMLGAYCGEVFKQHIGGAWLVVEESEGQHQCFVEHGGKTFPFAGIVYINLTSERNKSVSEYFALAAEPFLVN
;
A
#
# COMPACT_ATOMS: atom_id res chain seq x y z
N MET A 1 6.90 15.50 -13.87
CA MET A 1 6.89 15.85 -12.43
C MET A 1 8.17 15.30 -11.81
N SER A 2 8.88 16.04 -10.95
CA SER A 2 10.13 15.54 -10.32
C SER A 2 9.81 14.51 -9.22
N ASN A 3 10.68 13.51 -9.00
CA ASN A 3 10.53 12.45 -7.99
C ASN A 3 10.14 12.95 -6.58
N THR A 4 10.55 14.16 -6.21
CA THR A 4 10.21 14.81 -4.94
C THR A 4 8.71 15.05 -4.76
N ASN A 5 7.98 15.37 -5.84
CA ASN A 5 6.54 15.66 -5.75
C ASN A 5 5.73 14.38 -5.46
N TYR A 6 6.15 13.25 -6.03
CA TYR A 6 5.49 11.96 -5.78
C TYR A 6 5.75 11.42 -4.39
N THR A 7 6.94 11.63 -3.83
CA THR A 7 7.21 11.23 -2.44
C THR A 7 6.25 11.92 -1.47
N GLU A 8 6.03 13.23 -1.63
CA GLU A 8 5.06 13.97 -0.84
C GLU A 8 3.62 13.50 -1.11
N MET A 9 3.27 13.21 -2.36
CA MET A 9 1.95 12.66 -2.70
C MET A 9 1.70 11.31 -2.02
N MET A 10 2.66 10.38 -2.07
CA MET A 10 2.54 9.07 -1.42
C MET A 10 2.46 9.21 0.10
N LYS A 11 3.19 10.16 0.68
CA LYS A 11 3.07 10.48 2.10
C LYS A 11 1.66 10.99 2.44
N CYS A 12 1.13 11.94 1.69
CA CYS A 12 -0.25 12.42 1.88
C CYS A 12 -1.28 11.28 1.75
N LEU A 13 -1.13 10.39 0.76
CA LEU A 13 -1.99 9.21 0.60
C LEU A 13 -1.90 8.25 1.78
N SER A 14 -0.71 8.09 2.37
CA SER A 14 -0.53 7.26 3.55
C SER A 14 -1.26 7.84 4.77
N GLU A 15 -1.28 9.17 4.93
CA GLU A 15 -2.02 9.84 6.00
C GLU A 15 -3.53 9.76 5.75
N ASP A 16 -3.96 9.87 4.50
CA ASP A 16 -5.36 9.66 4.10
C ASP A 16 -5.82 8.23 4.45
N ALA A 17 -4.96 7.22 4.24
CA ALA A 17 -5.22 5.84 4.64
C ALA A 17 -5.53 5.72 6.14
N VAL A 18 -4.74 6.39 6.99
CA VAL A 18 -4.94 6.39 8.45
C VAL A 18 -6.30 6.98 8.80
N ASN A 19 -6.61 8.17 8.27
CA ASN A 19 -7.87 8.85 8.54
C ASN A 19 -9.08 8.05 8.02
N PHE A 20 -8.95 7.47 6.83
CA PHE A 20 -9.98 6.64 6.22
C PHE A 20 -10.24 5.39 7.06
N VAL A 21 -9.19 4.66 7.46
CA VAL A 21 -9.32 3.44 8.26
C VAL A 21 -9.86 3.73 9.66
N GLU A 22 -9.43 4.83 10.28
CA GLU A 22 -9.96 5.26 11.58
C GLU A 22 -11.44 5.64 11.47
N SER A 23 -11.82 6.40 10.44
CA SER A 23 -13.21 6.85 10.25
C SER A 23 -14.16 5.70 9.89
N GLU A 24 -13.71 4.76 9.06
CA GLU A 24 -14.56 3.71 8.51
C GLU A 24 -14.62 2.47 9.39
N PHE A 25 -13.53 2.15 10.10
CA PHE A 25 -13.38 0.90 10.87
C PHE A 25 -13.05 1.13 12.35
N GLY A 26 -12.76 2.36 12.78
CA GLY A 26 -12.33 2.65 14.15
C GLY A 26 -10.94 2.08 14.50
N LEU A 27 -10.16 1.69 13.49
CA LEU A 27 -8.81 1.15 13.65
C LEU A 27 -7.79 2.26 13.50
N LYS A 28 -6.84 2.34 14.42
CA LYS A 28 -5.78 3.34 14.36
C LYS A 28 -4.51 2.74 13.76
N LEU A 29 -4.14 3.26 12.59
CA LEU A 29 -2.89 2.95 11.91
C LEU A 29 -1.81 3.94 12.36
N ASP A 30 -0.78 3.46 13.05
CA ASP A 30 0.24 4.29 13.71
C ASP A 30 1.62 4.27 13.00
N PHE A 31 1.68 3.78 11.76
CA PHE A 31 2.89 3.56 10.99
C PHE A 31 3.87 2.54 11.62
N SER A 32 3.43 1.71 12.56
CA SER A 32 4.19 0.57 13.07
C SER A 32 4.13 -0.63 12.11
N VAL A 33 5.12 -1.52 12.22
CA VAL A 33 5.11 -2.81 11.52
C VAL A 33 3.92 -3.67 11.97
N ASP A 34 3.55 -3.63 13.25
CA ASP A 34 2.36 -4.31 13.78
C ASP A 34 1.07 -3.85 13.09
N SER A 35 0.97 -2.55 12.77
CA SER A 35 -0.18 -1.99 12.06
C SER A 35 -0.40 -2.58 10.67
N ILE A 36 0.62 -3.17 10.04
CA ILE A 36 0.49 -3.84 8.74
C ILE A 36 -0.42 -5.06 8.83
N GLN A 37 -0.48 -5.73 9.98
CA GLN A 37 -1.38 -6.87 10.18
C GLN A 37 -2.86 -6.48 10.08
N PHE A 38 -3.20 -5.22 10.41
CA PHE A 38 -4.56 -4.72 10.29
C PHE A 38 -4.97 -4.45 8.84
N ILE A 39 -4.02 -4.27 7.92
CA ILE A 39 -4.31 -3.97 6.51
C ILE A 39 -5.08 -5.11 5.83
N ASP A 40 -4.74 -6.37 6.13
CA ASP A 40 -5.47 -7.52 5.60
C ASP A 40 -6.91 -7.58 6.10
N ASN A 41 -7.13 -7.21 7.36
CA ASN A 41 -8.46 -7.10 7.93
C ASN A 41 -9.25 -5.95 7.28
N VAL A 42 -8.63 -4.78 7.13
CA VAL A 42 -9.22 -3.62 6.43
C VAL A 42 -9.62 -4.00 5.01
N ILE A 43 -8.75 -4.65 4.23
CA ILE A 43 -9.06 -5.10 2.86
C ILE A 43 -10.24 -6.07 2.85
N SER A 44 -10.29 -7.01 3.80
CA SER A 44 -11.41 -7.95 3.93
C SER A 44 -12.73 -7.22 4.22
N GLN A 45 -12.71 -6.21 5.09
CA GLN A 45 -13.89 -5.39 5.37
C GLN A 45 -14.28 -4.52 4.17
N LEU A 46 -13.31 -3.96 3.44
CA LEU A 46 -13.55 -3.21 2.20
C LEU A 46 -14.20 -4.08 1.14
N LYS A 47 -13.76 -5.33 0.99
CA LYS A 47 -14.40 -6.30 0.09
C LYS A 47 -15.87 -6.55 0.41
N LEU A 48 -16.20 -6.64 1.69
CA LEU A 48 -17.59 -6.82 2.11
C LEU A 48 -18.41 -5.54 1.94
N LYS A 49 -17.86 -4.37 2.29
CA LYS A 49 -18.54 -3.08 2.24
C LYS A 49 -18.76 -2.58 0.81
N PHE A 50 -17.75 -2.77 -0.05
CA PHE A 50 -17.72 -2.29 -1.43
C PHE A 50 -17.89 -3.42 -2.45
N ALA A 51 -18.45 -4.57 -2.07
CA ALA A 51 -18.56 -5.76 -2.93
C ALA A 51 -19.11 -5.44 -4.34
N GLU A 52 -20.15 -4.62 -4.42
CA GLU A 52 -20.78 -4.21 -5.68
C GLU A 52 -19.97 -3.14 -6.45
N GLN A 53 -19.11 -2.40 -5.75
CA GLN A 53 -18.32 -1.29 -6.29
C GLN A 53 -16.87 -1.67 -6.60
N LEU A 54 -16.37 -2.82 -6.13
CA LEU A 54 -15.02 -3.32 -6.45
C LEU A 54 -14.86 -3.73 -7.93
N SER A 55 -15.93 -3.71 -8.71
CA SER A 55 -15.86 -3.80 -10.18
C SER A 55 -15.47 -2.46 -10.82
N ASP A 56 -15.48 -1.36 -10.07
CA ASP A 56 -15.05 -0.04 -10.53
C ASP A 56 -13.54 0.11 -10.37
N ASP A 57 -12.84 0.13 -11.50
CA ASP A 57 -11.38 0.21 -11.56
C ASP A 57 -10.84 1.45 -10.83
N LYS A 58 -11.58 2.58 -10.84
CA LYS A 58 -11.16 3.81 -10.15
C LYS A 58 -11.21 3.67 -8.64
N LEU A 59 -12.25 3.06 -8.09
CA LEU A 59 -12.34 2.81 -6.65
C LEU A 59 -11.21 1.88 -6.20
N VAL A 60 -11.01 0.76 -6.90
CA VAL A 60 -9.93 -0.19 -6.59
C VAL A 60 -8.58 0.49 -6.70
N PHE A 61 -8.33 1.28 -7.75
CA PHE A 61 -7.10 2.04 -7.91
C PHE A 61 -6.88 3.04 -6.77
N THR A 62 -7.93 3.74 -6.34
CA THR A 62 -7.83 4.71 -5.23
C THR A 62 -7.50 4.02 -3.92
N LEU A 63 -8.24 2.97 -3.56
CA LEU A 63 -8.02 2.21 -2.31
C LEU A 63 -6.65 1.52 -2.29
N SER A 64 -6.24 0.96 -3.42
CA SER A 64 -4.94 0.28 -3.53
C SER A 64 -3.77 1.24 -3.45
N ASN A 65 -3.84 2.43 -4.06
CA ASN A 65 -2.81 3.45 -3.90
C ASN A 65 -2.76 3.99 -2.47
N MET A 66 -3.91 4.23 -1.85
CA MET A 66 -4.00 4.75 -0.47
C MET A 66 -3.38 3.77 0.54
N LEU A 67 -3.88 2.53 0.59
CA LEU A 67 -3.37 1.50 1.51
C LEU A 67 -1.96 1.04 1.13
N GLY A 68 -1.64 1.00 -0.16
CA GLY A 68 -0.31 0.68 -0.66
C GLY A 68 0.73 1.73 -0.29
N ALA A 69 0.35 3.01 -0.33
CA ALA A 69 1.20 4.12 0.13
C ALA A 69 1.47 4.01 1.62
N TYR A 70 0.47 3.67 2.44
CA TYR A 70 0.67 3.39 3.86
C TYR A 70 1.69 2.26 4.08
N CYS A 71 1.52 1.12 3.42
CA CYS A 71 2.46 0.00 3.54
C CYS A 71 3.88 0.40 3.10
N GLY A 72 4.02 1.15 2.02
CA GLY A 72 5.32 1.63 1.55
C GLY A 72 5.97 2.64 2.48
N GLU A 73 5.19 3.54 3.12
CA GLU A 73 5.72 4.47 4.13
C GLU A 73 6.19 3.73 5.38
N VAL A 74 5.45 2.73 5.86
CA VAL A 74 5.91 1.86 6.97
C VAL A 74 7.21 1.15 6.58
N PHE A 75 7.28 0.58 5.37
CA PHE A 75 8.50 -0.07 4.89
C PHE A 75 9.68 0.90 4.88
N LYS A 76 9.49 2.11 4.35
CA LYS A 76 10.53 3.15 4.32
C LYS A 76 10.97 3.61 5.71
N GLN A 77 10.04 3.72 6.65
CA GLN A 77 10.34 4.18 8.02
C GLN A 77 11.13 3.15 8.83
N HIS A 78 10.82 1.86 8.67
CA HIS A 78 11.42 0.79 9.49
C HIS A 78 12.56 0.03 8.81
N ILE A 79 12.50 -0.13 7.48
CA ILE A 79 13.48 -0.88 6.68
C ILE A 79 14.37 0.07 5.88
N GLY A 80 13.77 1.12 5.33
CA GLY A 80 14.45 2.10 4.47
C GLY A 80 14.02 2.02 3.01
N GLY A 81 14.80 2.67 2.14
CA GLY A 81 14.50 2.76 0.71
C GLY A 81 13.86 4.10 0.32
N ALA A 82 13.45 4.18 -0.94
CA ALA A 82 12.89 5.40 -1.54
C ALA A 82 11.72 5.07 -2.47
N TRP A 83 10.82 6.03 -2.66
CA TRP A 83 9.80 5.91 -3.70
C TRP A 83 10.46 5.99 -5.08
N LEU A 84 10.16 4.99 -5.89
CA LEU A 84 10.46 4.94 -7.31
C LEU A 84 9.15 5.04 -8.07
N VAL A 85 9.01 6.06 -8.90
CA VAL A 85 7.86 6.21 -9.79
C VAL A 85 8.29 5.86 -11.21
N VAL A 86 7.59 4.90 -11.80
CA VAL A 86 7.79 4.48 -13.18
C VAL A 86 6.61 5.02 -13.99
N GLU A 87 6.92 5.76 -15.05
CA GLU A 87 5.93 6.18 -16.04
C GLU A 87 5.77 5.06 -17.08
N GLU A 88 4.55 4.55 -17.21
CA GLU A 88 4.19 3.60 -18.26
C GLU A 88 3.80 4.31 -19.55
N SER A 89 3.81 3.59 -20.66
CA SER A 89 3.62 4.12 -22.02
C SER A 89 2.27 4.80 -22.28
N GLU A 90 1.29 4.67 -21.37
CA GLU A 90 -0.04 5.30 -21.46
C GLU A 90 -0.24 6.45 -20.45
N GLY A 91 0.84 6.97 -19.85
CA GLY A 91 0.76 8.07 -18.88
C GLY A 91 0.24 7.64 -17.50
N GLN A 92 0.18 6.33 -17.24
CA GLN A 92 -0.04 5.79 -15.91
C GLN A 92 1.28 5.81 -15.13
N HIS A 93 1.22 6.25 -13.88
CA HIS A 93 2.37 6.22 -12.98
C HIS A 93 2.20 5.07 -12.00
N GLN A 94 3.17 4.15 -11.99
CA GLN A 94 3.26 3.09 -10.99
C GLN A 94 4.28 3.49 -9.93
N CYS A 95 3.88 3.40 -8.67
CA CYS A 95 4.72 3.71 -7.53
C CYS A 95 5.21 2.42 -6.86
N PHE A 96 6.52 2.35 -6.66
CA PHE A 96 7.22 1.25 -5.99
C PHE A 96 8.07 1.81 -4.86
N VAL A 97 8.32 1.00 -3.83
CA VAL A 97 9.45 1.26 -2.94
C VAL A 97 10.67 0.56 -3.51
N GLU A 98 11.79 1.26 -3.69
CA GLU A 98 13.08 0.68 -4.07
C GLU A 98 13.98 0.60 -2.84
N HIS A 99 14.51 -0.58 -2.57
CA HIS A 99 15.52 -0.79 -1.55
C HIS A 99 16.47 -1.94 -1.94
N GLY A 100 17.78 -1.66 -1.91
CA GLY A 100 18.81 -2.67 -2.19
C GLY A 100 18.78 -3.20 -3.62
N GLY A 101 18.34 -2.40 -4.60
CA GLY A 101 18.24 -2.81 -6.00
C GLY A 101 17.04 -3.70 -6.31
N LYS A 102 16.08 -3.79 -5.37
CA LYS A 102 14.79 -4.47 -5.55
C LYS A 102 13.66 -3.46 -5.46
N THR A 103 12.56 -3.72 -6.17
CA THR A 103 11.35 -2.89 -6.13
C THR A 103 10.17 -3.66 -5.52
N PHE A 104 9.37 -2.95 -4.72
CA PHE A 104 8.27 -3.51 -3.95
C PHE A 104 6.95 -2.79 -4.31
N PRO A 105 6.08 -3.41 -5.13
CA PRO A 105 4.81 -2.82 -5.58
C PRO A 105 3.69 -2.97 -4.54
N PHE A 106 3.77 -2.30 -3.38
CA PHE A 106 2.75 -2.44 -2.33
C PHE A 106 1.33 -2.14 -2.81
N ALA A 107 1.13 -1.07 -3.60
CA ALA A 107 -0.17 -0.76 -4.20
C ALA A 107 -0.67 -1.88 -5.12
N GLY A 108 0.21 -2.49 -5.91
CA GLY A 108 -0.12 -3.65 -6.74
C GLY A 108 -0.54 -4.87 -5.93
N ILE A 109 0.10 -5.14 -4.78
CA ILE A 109 -0.29 -6.24 -3.89
C ILE A 109 -1.68 -5.99 -3.29
N VAL A 110 -1.96 -4.76 -2.85
CA VAL A 110 -3.30 -4.38 -2.35
C VAL A 110 -4.34 -4.50 -3.47
N TYR A 111 -4.05 -4.03 -4.68
CA TYR A 111 -4.95 -4.14 -5.83
C TYR A 111 -5.30 -5.60 -6.12
N ILE A 112 -4.29 -6.48 -6.18
CA ILE A 112 -4.52 -7.91 -6.41
C ILE A 112 -5.35 -8.50 -5.27
N ASN A 113 -5.08 -8.12 -4.02
CA ASN A 113 -5.90 -8.59 -2.91
C ASN A 113 -7.34 -8.12 -3.10
N LEU A 114 -7.62 -6.84 -3.29
CA LEU A 114 -8.98 -6.30 -3.48
C LEU A 114 -9.77 -6.98 -4.63
N THR A 115 -9.11 -7.27 -5.74
CA THR A 115 -9.77 -7.78 -6.98
C THR A 115 -9.82 -9.30 -7.10
N SER A 116 -8.91 -10.02 -6.45
CA SER A 116 -8.81 -11.47 -6.59
C SER A 116 -9.52 -12.20 -5.46
N GLU A 117 -10.16 -13.33 -5.78
CA GLU A 117 -10.65 -14.30 -4.79
C GLU A 117 -9.48 -14.97 -4.04
N ARG A 118 -8.30 -15.02 -4.65
CA ARG A 118 -7.07 -15.47 -3.98
C ARG A 118 -6.58 -14.37 -3.04
N ASN A 119 -6.72 -14.63 -1.74
CA ASN A 119 -6.18 -13.78 -0.69
C ASN A 119 -4.64 -13.78 -0.79
N LYS A 120 -4.07 -12.70 -1.34
CA LYS A 120 -2.65 -12.38 -1.15
C LYS A 120 -2.55 -11.49 0.06
N SER A 121 -2.11 -12.03 1.19
CA SER A 121 -1.90 -11.22 2.38
C SER A 121 -0.84 -10.15 2.10
N VAL A 122 -1.21 -8.92 2.39
CA VAL A 122 -0.31 -7.76 2.32
C VAL A 122 0.72 -7.86 3.44
N SER A 123 0.31 -8.32 4.63
CA SER A 123 1.24 -8.49 5.76
C SER A 123 2.26 -9.61 5.52
N GLU A 124 1.87 -10.74 4.94
CA GLU A 124 2.82 -11.79 4.55
C GLU A 124 3.80 -11.26 3.49
N TYR A 125 3.31 -10.55 2.48
CA TYR A 125 4.17 -9.93 1.46
C TYR A 125 5.15 -8.92 2.08
N PHE A 126 4.67 -8.06 2.98
CA PHE A 126 5.50 -7.09 3.69
C PHE A 126 6.62 -7.78 4.48
N ALA A 127 6.29 -8.83 5.23
CA ALA A 127 7.27 -9.59 6.00
C ALA A 127 8.35 -10.20 5.10
N LEU A 128 7.95 -10.84 3.99
CA LEU A 128 8.88 -11.41 3.01
C LEU A 128 9.74 -10.35 2.32
N ALA A 129 9.18 -9.16 2.07
CA ALA A 129 9.91 -8.03 1.50
C ALA A 129 10.94 -7.47 2.50
N ALA A 130 10.62 -7.47 3.79
CA ALA A 130 11.47 -6.95 4.86
C ALA A 130 12.57 -7.95 5.28
N GLU A 131 12.30 -9.27 5.22
CA GLU A 131 13.19 -10.34 5.68
C GLU A 131 14.66 -10.19 5.26
N PRO A 132 15.01 -9.83 4.00
CA PRO A 132 16.41 -9.68 3.59
C PRO A 132 17.16 -8.52 4.26
N PHE A 133 16.43 -7.60 4.91
CA PHE A 133 16.95 -6.35 5.47
C PHE A 133 16.83 -6.28 6.99
N LEU A 134 16.07 -7.21 7.59
CA LEU A 134 15.99 -7.42 9.03
C LEU A 134 17.25 -8.18 9.48
N VAL A 135 18.34 -7.46 9.73
CA VAL A 135 19.57 -8.04 10.28
C VAL A 135 19.46 -8.10 11.81
N ASN A 136 19.66 -9.29 12.38
CA ASN A 136 19.88 -9.54 13.83
C ASN A 136 21.09 -8.77 14.37
#